data_AF-V4HWR6-F1
#
_entry.id   AF-V4HWR6-F1
#
_cell.length_a   1.000
_cell.length_b   1.000
_cell.length_c   1.000
_cell.angle_alpha   90.00
_cell.angle_beta   90.00
_cell.angle_gamma   90.00
#
_symmetry.space_group_name_H-M   'P 1'
#
loop_
_entity.id
_entity.type
_entity.pdbx_description
1 polymer ?
#
loop_
_entity_poly.entity_id
_entity_poly.type
_entity_poly.pdbx_seq_one_letter_code
_entity_poly.pdbx_strand_id
1 'polypeptide(L)'
;MDAHDSVVKDKFENIYTIKRKQNRSKTFEARMIADHNETIFGCFLSVYDKDGNLLVKERLFYEEPDEYLFNSRIGDIKWLDNSTIVYTSNTKQELARFSLN
;
A
#
# COMPACT_ATOMS: atom_id res chain seq x y z
N MET A 1 -16.87 -5.24 -41.24
CA MET A 1 -17.03 -5.73 -39.86
C MET A 1 -15.62 -5.79 -39.32
N ASP A 2 -15.16 -4.70 -38.70
CA ASP A 2 -13.88 -4.66 -37.99
C ASP A 2 -14.10 -3.76 -36.78
N ALA A 3 -14.63 -4.36 -35.73
CA ALA A 3 -14.92 -3.73 -34.44
C ALA A 3 -13.92 -4.22 -33.38
N HIS A 4 -12.63 -4.30 -33.73
CA HIS A 4 -11.59 -4.79 -32.82
C HIS A 4 -10.41 -3.84 -32.59
N ASP A 5 -10.36 -2.67 -33.24
CA ASP A 5 -9.21 -1.74 -33.14
C ASP A 5 -9.45 -0.50 -32.29
N SER A 6 -10.28 -0.59 -31.24
CA SER A 6 -10.42 0.50 -30.28
C SER A 6 -10.78 0.00 -28.88
N VAL A 7 -10.08 -1.04 -28.40
CA VAL A 7 -9.86 -1.10 -26.95
C VAL A 7 -8.83 -0.02 -26.67
N VAL A 8 -9.34 1.16 -26.32
CA VAL A 8 -8.56 2.19 -25.65
C VAL A 8 -7.72 1.46 -24.61
N LYS A 9 -6.39 1.46 -24.78
CA LYS A 9 -5.42 1.14 -23.74
C LYS A 9 -5.57 2.19 -22.66
N ASP A 10 -6.71 2.16 -21.97
CA ASP A 10 -6.90 2.81 -20.71
C ASP A 10 -5.96 2.05 -19.80
N LYS A 11 -4.82 2.68 -19.51
CA LYS A 11 -3.81 2.14 -18.62
C LYS A 11 -4.55 1.62 -17.40
N PHE A 12 -4.52 0.32 -17.18
CA PHE A 12 -5.21 -0.35 -16.10
C PHE A 12 -4.53 0.02 -14.76
N GLU A 13 -4.56 1.30 -14.38
CA GLU A 13 -4.07 1.80 -13.10
C GLU A 13 -5.15 1.57 -12.05
N ASN A 14 -5.02 0.46 -11.32
CA ASN A 14 -5.93 0.11 -10.24
C ASN A 14 -5.25 0.39 -8.90
N ILE A 15 -5.52 1.58 -8.36
CA ILE A 15 -5.00 2.03 -7.07
C ILE A 15 -6.10 1.90 -6.02
N TYR A 16 -5.86 1.11 -4.97
CA TYR A 16 -6.83 0.94 -3.89
C TYR A 16 -6.16 0.79 -2.52
N THR A 17 -6.89 1.19 -1.47
CA THR A 17 -6.41 1.02 -0.09
C THR A 17 -6.70 -0.40 0.40
N ILE A 18 -5.66 -1.15 0.76
CA ILE A 18 -5.76 -2.48 1.36
C ILE A 18 -6.16 -2.36 2.85
N LYS A 19 -5.44 -1.52 3.60
CA LYS A 19 -5.60 -1.38 5.05
C LYS A 19 -5.42 0.05 5.50
N ARG A 20 -6.11 0.41 6.58
CA ARG A 20 -5.98 1.71 7.27
C ARG A 20 -5.81 1.49 8.77
N LYS A 21 -4.90 2.23 9.40
CA LYS A 21 -4.67 2.20 10.85
C LYS A 21 -4.36 3.61 11.34
N GLN A 22 -5.13 4.09 12.31
CA GLN A 22 -4.79 5.30 13.05
C GLN A 22 -3.84 4.98 14.20
N ASN A 23 -2.92 5.90 14.50
CA ASN A 23 -2.11 5.82 15.71
C ASN A 23 -2.98 6.10 16.95
N ARG A 24 -2.45 5.84 18.16
CA ARG A 24 -3.23 5.95 19.41
C ARG A 24 -3.74 7.37 19.67
N SER A 25 -2.96 8.39 19.35
CA SER A 25 -3.37 9.80 19.47
C SER A 25 -4.31 10.28 18.36
N LYS A 26 -4.56 9.46 17.33
CA LYS A 26 -5.34 9.80 16.13
C LYS A 26 -4.79 11.03 15.37
N THR A 27 -3.50 11.29 15.51
CA THR A 27 -2.81 12.38 14.80
C THR A 27 -2.31 11.94 13.43
N PHE A 28 -2.13 10.63 13.24
CA PHE A 28 -1.65 10.05 11.98
C PHE A 28 -2.52 8.87 11.55
N GLU A 29 -2.71 8.76 10.24
CA GLU A 29 -3.33 7.61 9.60
C GLU A 29 -2.34 6.97 8.63
N ALA A 30 -2.04 5.70 8.87
CA ALA A 30 -1.28 4.89 7.93
C ALA A 30 -2.20 4.09 7.03
N ARG A 31 -1.85 4.01 5.75
CA ARG A 31 -2.55 3.28 4.70
C ARG A 31 -1.58 2.35 4.00
N MET A 32 -1.97 1.08 3.83
CA MET A 32 -1.36 0.22 2.83
C MET A 32 -2.13 0.42 1.53
N ILE A 33 -1.43 0.84 0.48
CA ILE A 33 -2.01 1.13 -0.83
C ILE A 33 -1.45 0.11 -1.82
N ALA A 34 -2.36 -0.59 -2.50
CA ALA A 34 -2.05 -1.33 -3.70
C ALA A 34 -2.07 -0.39 -4.89
N ASP A 35 -1.09 -0.53 -5.76
CA ASP A 35 -0.99 0.17 -7.04
C ASP A 35 -0.64 -0.88 -8.08
N HIS A 36 -1.65 -1.27 -8.86
CA HIS A 36 -1.54 -2.25 -9.91
C HIS A 36 -1.55 -1.53 -11.26
N ASN A 37 -0.57 -1.84 -12.10
CA ASN A 37 -0.58 -1.53 -13.53
C ASN A 37 -0.26 -2.78 -14.37
N GLU A 38 -0.32 -2.66 -15.69
CA GLU A 38 -0.10 -3.77 -16.65
C GLU A 38 1.23 -4.53 -16.47
N THR A 39 2.20 -3.98 -15.74
CA THR A 39 3.55 -4.53 -15.60
C THR A 39 3.94 -4.91 -14.18
N ILE A 40 3.32 -4.32 -13.16
CA ILE A 40 3.72 -4.50 -11.75
C ILE A 40 2.53 -4.39 -10.80
N PHE A 41 2.62 -5.13 -9.70
CA PHE A 41 1.78 -4.96 -8.52
C PHE A 41 2.62 -4.40 -7.38
N GLY A 42 2.37 -3.15 -7.00
CA GLY A 42 3.06 -2.47 -5.92
C GLY A 42 2.24 -2.40 -4.64
N CYS A 43 2.91 -2.63 -3.50
CA CYS A 43 2.37 -2.32 -2.19
C CYS A 43 3.19 -1.21 -1.54
N PHE A 44 2.51 -0.15 -1.11
CA PHE A 44 3.10 1.03 -0.52
C PHE A 44 2.51 1.30 0.86
N LEU A 45 3.34 1.73 1.80
CA LEU A 45 2.90 2.41 3.00
C LEU A 45 2.77 3.89 2.70
N SER A 46 1.64 4.49 3.04
CA SER A 46 1.46 5.95 3.03
C SER A 46 0.97 6.40 4.40
N VAL A 47 1.61 7.40 4.99
CA VAL A 47 1.19 7.98 6.27
C VAL A 47 0.74 9.41 6.04
N TYR A 48 -0.45 9.72 6.55
CA TYR A 48 -1.07 11.03 6.46
C TYR A 48 -1.21 11.64 7.86
N ASP A 49 -1.11 12.96 7.94
CA ASP A 49 -1.51 13.70 9.15
C ASP A 49 -3.04 13.81 9.28
N LYS A 50 -3.50 14.39 10.39
CA LYS A 50 -4.92 14.64 10.69
C LYS A 50 -5.61 15.57 9.67
N ASP A 51 -4.83 16.39 8.96
CA ASP A 51 -5.32 17.36 7.99
C ASP A 51 -5.34 16.74 6.58
N GLY A 52 -4.88 15.50 6.44
CA GLY A 52 -4.87 14.73 5.20
C GLY A 52 -3.61 14.91 4.37
N ASN A 53 -2.57 15.57 4.88
CA ASN A 53 -1.32 15.75 4.16
C ASN A 53 -0.49 14.46 4.21
N LEU A 54 0.07 14.07 3.07
CA LEU A 54 0.98 12.93 2.98
C LEU A 54 2.34 13.28 3.61
N LEU A 55 2.70 12.57 4.68
CA LEU A 55 3.98 12.72 5.37
C LEU A 55 5.03 11.71 4.89
N VAL A 56 4.61 10.47 4.63
CA VAL A 56 5.49 9.36 4.24
C VAL A 56 4.84 8.59 3.12
N LYS A 57 5.61 8.22 2.09
CA LYS A 57 5.22 7.23 1.09
C LYS A 57 6.41 6.31 0.84
N GLU A 58 6.31 5.08 1.33
CA GLU A 58 7.39 4.09 1.27
C GLU A 58 6.92 2.85 0.53
N ARG A 59 7.81 2.29 -0.27
CA ARG A 59 7.53 1.03 -0.98
C ARG A 59 7.79 -0.14 -0.04
N LEU A 60 6.80 -1.02 0.12
CA LEU A 60 6.93 -2.25 0.90
C LEU A 60 7.46 -3.40 0.05
N PHE A 61 6.82 -3.66 -1.10
CA PHE A 61 7.24 -4.69 -2.05
C PHE A 61 6.62 -4.49 -3.44
N TYR A 62 7.18 -5.18 -4.43
CA TYR A 62 6.59 -5.39 -5.75
C TYR A 62 6.43 -6.87 -6.04
N GLU A 63 5.47 -7.18 -6.89
CA GLU A 63 5.32 -8.48 -7.55
C GLU A 63 5.06 -8.29 -9.04
N GLU A 64 5.34 -9.35 -9.82
CA GLU A 64 4.78 -9.50 -11.16
C GLU A 64 3.24 -9.44 -11.10
N PRO A 65 2.54 -9.21 -12.23
CA PRO A 65 1.08 -9.08 -12.25
C PRO A 65 0.35 -10.42 -12.05
N ASP A 66 0.56 -11.01 -10.88
CA ASP A 66 -0.08 -12.19 -10.33
C ASP A 66 -0.79 -11.78 -9.04
N GLU A 67 -2.12 -11.62 -9.12
CA GLU A 67 -2.95 -11.21 -7.99
C GLU A 67 -2.84 -12.18 -6.80
N TYR A 68 -2.69 -13.47 -7.07
CA TYR A 68 -2.62 -14.49 -6.03
C TYR A 68 -1.30 -14.36 -5.24
N LEU A 69 -0.19 -14.24 -5.95
CA LEU A 69 1.12 -14.05 -5.33
C LEU A 69 1.17 -12.73 -4.57
N PHE A 70 0.68 -11.63 -5.16
CA PHE A 70 0.61 -10.34 -4.49
C PHE A 70 -0.19 -10.42 -3.19
N ASN A 71 -1.41 -10.97 -3.24
CA ASN A 71 -2.27 -11.11 -2.07
C ASN A 71 -1.64 -12.00 -0.98
N SER A 72 -0.87 -13.02 -1.35
CA SER A 72 -0.15 -13.87 -0.39
C SER A 72 0.91 -13.12 0.43
N ARG A 73 1.46 -12.03 -0.14
CA ARG A 73 2.50 -11.21 0.49
C ARG A 73 1.95 -10.03 1.28
N ILE A 74 0.68 -9.67 1.11
CA ILE A 74 0.03 -8.61 1.88
C ILE A 74 0.05 -9.01 3.36
N GLY A 75 0.83 -8.28 4.16
CA GLY A 75 0.90 -8.44 5.61
C GLY A 75 -0.04 -7.51 6.38
N ASP A 76 0.47 -6.96 7.49
CA ASP A 76 -0.23 -5.98 8.32
C ASP A 76 0.67 -4.79 8.65
N ILE A 77 0.04 -3.66 9.00
CA ILE A 77 0.72 -2.50 9.55
C ILE A 77 0.28 -2.26 10.98
N LYS A 78 1.23 -1.91 11.85
CA LYS A 78 0.98 -1.68 13.28
C LYS A 78 1.75 -0.48 13.79
N TRP A 79 1.06 0.39 14.52
CA TRP A 79 1.69 1.43 15.33
C TRP A 79 2.30 0.80 16.58
N LEU A 80 3.61 0.97 16.77
CA LEU A 80 4.30 0.60 18.02
C LEU A 80 4.09 1.68 19.09
N ASP A 81 4.07 2.93 18.66
CA ASP A 81 3.81 4.11 19.47
C ASP A 81 3.09 5.18 18.61
N ASN A 82 3.10 6.45 19.03
CA ASN A 82 2.40 7.51 18.31
C ASN A 82 3.11 7.97 17.02
N SER A 83 4.38 7.63 16.81
CA SER A 83 5.15 8.08 15.64
C SER A 83 5.85 6.93 14.89
N THR A 84 5.88 5.73 15.45
CA THR A 84 6.56 4.57 14.85
C THR A 84 5.55 3.54 14.35
N ILE A 85 5.67 3.19 13.08
CA ILE A 85 4.87 2.17 12.41
C ILE A 85 5.77 1.06 11.87
N VAL A 86 5.31 -0.18 12.03
CA VAL A 86 5.95 -1.36 11.47
C VAL A 86 5.07 -2.03 10.44
N TYR A 87 5.70 -2.56 9.40
CA TYR A 87 5.09 -3.49 8.45
C TYR A 87 5.51 -4.92 8.85
N THR A 88 4.54 -5.81 9.01
CA THR A 88 4.77 -7.21 9.39
C THR A 88 4.21 -8.16 8.34
N SER A 89 4.89 -9.28 8.11
CA SER A 89 4.37 -10.37 7.27
C SER A 89 3.11 -11.01 7.87
N ASN A 90 2.48 -11.91 7.11
CA ASN A 90 1.36 -12.74 7.58
C ASN A 90 1.73 -13.66 8.76
N THR A 91 3.02 -13.97 8.95
CA THR A 91 3.53 -14.72 10.10
C THR A 91 3.96 -13.82 11.26
N LYS A 92 3.60 -12.53 11.22
CA LYS A 92 3.93 -11.50 12.23
C LYS A 92 5.43 -11.19 12.35
N GLN A 93 6.24 -11.56 11.36
CA GLN A 93 7.63 -11.13 11.29
C GLN A 93 7.68 -9.65 10.89
N GLU A 94 8.43 -8.82 11.61
CA GLU A 94 8.71 -7.44 11.20
C GLU A 94 9.55 -7.44 9.92
N LEU A 95 9.02 -6.81 8.87
CA LEU A 95 9.68 -6.68 7.56
C LEU A 95 10.24 -5.28 7.34
N ALA A 96 9.60 -4.25 7.92
CA ALA A 96 10.08 -2.87 7.86
C ALA A 96 9.58 -2.06 9.06
N ARG A 97 10.29 -0.97 9.37
CA ARG A 97 9.98 -0.01 10.44
C ARG A 97 10.21 1.41 9.95
N PHE A 98 9.27 2.30 10.26
CA PHE A 98 9.30 3.70 9.88
C PHE A 98 8.96 4.57 11.08
N SER A 99 9.76 5.60 11.34
CA SER A 99 9.54 6.57 12.41
C SER A 99 9.28 7.94 11.81
N LEU A 100 8.21 8.58 12.25
CA LEU A 100 7.86 9.95 11.92
C LEU A 100 8.64 10.86 12.87
N ASN A 101 9.63 11.58 12.34
CA ASN A 101 10.36 12.61 13.09
C ASN A 101 9.58 13.91 13.15
#